data_AF-A0A520Z2F8-F1
#
_entry.id   AF-A0A520Z2F8-F1
#
_cell.length_a   1.000
_cell.length_b   1.000
_cell.length_c   1.000
_cell.angle_alpha   90.00
_cell.angle_beta   90.00
_cell.angle_gamma   90.00
#
_symmetry.space_group_name_H-M   'P 1'
#
loop_
_entity.id
_entity.type
_entity.pdbx_description
1 polymer ?
#
loop_
_entity_poly.entity_id
_entity_poly.type
_entity_poly.pdbx_seq_one_letter_code
_entity_poly.pdbx_strand_id
1 'polypeptide(L)'
;MGYTLCDNDSVVKAFLKISEIYHDFAHLSYIRSDGILSSYYPDFIIKTPKNIYLVETKAQEDIKDENVLLKKQSALDWLKKIDELKPQDRDDCGWSYALLGENTFYSMQSKGASLEEILEYSKLTKQRVEGTLF
;
A
#
# COMPACT_ATOMS: atom_id res chain seq x y z
N MET A 1 -12.42 7.87 -0.01
CA MET A 1 -12.42 6.79 -1.04
C MET A 1 -13.17 5.55 -0.56
N GLY A 2 -14.09 4.98 -1.36
CA GLY A 2 -14.89 3.79 -1.03
C GLY A 2 -14.60 2.58 -1.93
N TYR A 3 -15.48 1.56 -1.97
CA TYR A 3 -15.38 0.39 -2.87
C TYR A 3 -15.29 0.76 -4.36
N THR A 4 -15.79 1.94 -4.72
CA THR A 4 -15.72 2.53 -6.07
C THR A 4 -14.30 2.78 -6.60
N LEU A 5 -13.26 2.58 -5.77
CA LEU A 5 -11.86 2.63 -6.19
C LEU A 5 -11.56 1.62 -7.32
N CYS A 6 -12.15 0.43 -7.26
CA CYS A 6 -11.77 -0.72 -8.11
C CYS A 6 -12.85 -1.14 -9.12
N ASP A 7 -14.09 -0.67 -8.94
CA ASP A 7 -15.28 -1.26 -9.58
C ASP A 7 -15.37 -1.09 -11.11
N ASN A 8 -14.51 -0.27 -11.72
CA ASN A 8 -14.55 0.05 -13.16
C ASN A 8 -13.22 -0.14 -13.90
N ASP A 9 -12.20 -0.74 -13.28
CA ASP A 9 -10.89 -0.92 -13.92
C ASP A 9 -10.64 -2.38 -14.32
N SER A 10 -10.61 -2.63 -15.63
CA SER A 10 -10.39 -3.98 -16.21
C SER A 10 -9.03 -4.61 -15.89
N VAL A 11 -8.06 -3.80 -15.45
CA VAL A 11 -6.73 -4.26 -15.07
C VAL A 11 -6.75 -4.91 -13.68
N VAL A 12 -7.65 -4.49 -12.79
CA VAL A 12 -7.78 -5.06 -11.44
C VAL A 12 -8.30 -6.50 -11.54
N LYS A 13 -7.55 -7.43 -10.94
CA LYS A 13 -7.91 -8.87 -10.91
C LYS A 13 -8.58 -9.28 -9.61
N ALA A 14 -8.19 -8.64 -8.51
CA ALA A 14 -8.83 -8.81 -7.22
C ALA A 14 -8.54 -7.59 -6.35
N PHE A 15 -9.41 -7.32 -5.39
CA PHE A 15 -9.13 -6.34 -4.35
C PHE A 15 -9.82 -6.75 -3.04
N LEU A 16 -9.27 -6.29 -1.94
CA LEU A 16 -9.81 -6.46 -0.59
C LEU A 16 -9.70 -5.13 0.14
N LYS A 17 -10.81 -4.62 0.66
CA LYS A 17 -10.78 -3.62 1.73
C LYS A 17 -10.59 -4.35 3.05
N ILE A 18 -9.53 -4.02 3.76
CA ILE A 18 -9.20 -4.69 5.02
C ILE A 18 -10.13 -4.17 6.12
N SER A 19 -10.43 -5.09 7.05
CA SER A 19 -11.16 -4.81 8.27
C SER A 19 -10.40 -5.48 9.40
N GLU A 20 -9.96 -4.70 10.38
CA GLU A 20 -9.19 -5.18 11.52
C GLU A 20 -9.93 -6.23 12.36
N ILE A 21 -11.27 -6.27 12.25
CA ILE A 21 -12.11 -7.22 12.98
C ILE A 21 -12.20 -8.57 12.26
N TYR A 22 -12.32 -8.56 10.92
CA TYR A 22 -12.62 -9.76 10.14
C TYR A 22 -11.40 -10.35 9.43
N HIS A 23 -10.35 -9.56 9.22
CA HIS A 23 -9.17 -9.95 8.47
C HIS A 23 -7.93 -9.90 9.38
N ASP A 24 -7.99 -10.67 10.47
CA ASP A 24 -6.89 -10.81 11.44
C ASP A 24 -5.58 -11.32 10.81
N PHE A 25 -5.65 -11.98 9.65
CA PHE A 25 -4.49 -12.40 8.86
C PHE A 25 -3.83 -11.26 8.06
N ALA A 26 -4.54 -10.17 7.78
CA ALA A 26 -4.12 -9.13 6.83
C ALA A 26 -3.39 -7.98 7.53
N HIS A 27 -2.49 -8.30 8.46
CA HIS A 27 -1.72 -7.32 9.21
C HIS A 27 -0.22 -7.57 9.14
N LEU A 28 0.51 -6.50 9.41
CA LEU A 28 1.96 -6.46 9.51
C LEU A 28 2.34 -6.10 10.94
N SER A 29 3.40 -6.73 11.45
CA SER A 29 3.97 -6.36 12.74
C SER A 29 4.98 -5.23 12.58
N TYR A 30 4.94 -4.24 13.48
CA TYR A 30 5.96 -3.19 13.59
C TYR A 30 6.25 -2.88 15.06
N ILE A 31 7.43 -2.33 15.33
CA ILE A 31 7.82 -1.85 16.66
C ILE A 31 7.55 -0.34 16.72
N ARG A 32 6.76 0.09 17.71
CA ARG A 32 6.48 1.51 17.99
C ARG A 32 7.68 2.22 18.61
N SER A 33 7.61 3.54 18.67
CA SER A 33 8.65 4.36 19.31
C SER A 33 8.83 4.09 20.82
N ASP A 34 7.80 3.57 21.49
CA ASP A 34 7.85 3.10 22.89
C ASP A 34 8.38 1.65 23.04
N GLY A 35 8.79 1.00 21.94
CA GLY A 35 9.31 -0.38 21.93
C GLY A 35 8.22 -1.46 21.91
N ILE A 36 6.94 -1.11 21.90
CA ILE A 36 5.85 -2.07 21.92
C ILE A 36 5.63 -2.66 20.51
N LEU A 37 5.53 -3.98 20.42
CA LEU A 37 5.09 -4.67 19.21
C LEU A 37 3.62 -4.35 18.93
N SER A 38 3.31 -3.89 17.73
CA SER A 38 1.96 -3.51 17.33
C SER A 38 1.63 -3.99 15.93
N SER A 39 0.33 -4.09 15.66
CA SER A 39 -0.20 -4.47 14.35
C SER A 39 -0.48 -3.23 13.50
N TYR A 40 -0.20 -3.35 12.22
CA TYR A 40 -0.52 -2.38 11.18
C TYR A 40 -1.37 -3.08 10.12
N TYR A 41 -2.52 -2.48 9.80
CA TYR A 41 -3.45 -2.96 8.79
C TYR A 41 -3.50 -1.93 7.65
N PRO A 42 -3.04 -2.25 6.43
CA PRO A 42 -3.26 -1.36 5.29
C PRO A 42 -4.75 -1.27 4.96
N ASP A 43 -5.18 -0.19 4.32
CA ASP A 43 -6.60 -0.01 3.97
C ASP A 43 -7.09 -1.02 2.92
N PHE A 44 -6.25 -1.30 1.91
CA PHE A 44 -6.58 -2.23 0.83
C PHE A 44 -5.41 -3.12 0.42
N ILE A 45 -5.76 -4.29 -0.14
CA ILE A 45 -4.86 -5.10 -0.96
C ILE A 45 -5.46 -5.14 -2.36
N ILE A 46 -4.66 -4.82 -3.39
CA ILE A 46 -5.12 -4.75 -4.78
C ILE A 46 -4.18 -5.57 -5.67
N LYS A 47 -4.73 -6.50 -6.45
CA LYS A 47 -3.99 -7.33 -7.41
C LYS A 47 -4.24 -6.86 -8.84
N THR A 48 -3.15 -6.65 -9.59
CA THR A 48 -3.11 -6.48 -11.04
C THR A 48 -2.47 -7.72 -11.69
N PRO A 49 -2.33 -7.81 -13.03
CA PRO A 49 -1.72 -8.96 -13.67
C PRO A 49 -0.26 -9.23 -13.27
N LYS A 50 0.46 -8.21 -12.79
CA LYS A 50 1.91 -8.31 -12.48
C LYS A 50 2.28 -7.86 -11.07
N ASN A 51 1.36 -7.23 -10.35
CA ASN A 51 1.66 -6.62 -9.06
C ASN A 51 0.55 -6.89 -8.03
N ILE A 52 0.95 -6.96 -6.77
CA ILE A 52 0.07 -6.86 -5.61
C ILE A 52 0.48 -5.62 -4.82
N TYR A 53 -0.48 -4.74 -4.60
CA TYR A 53 -0.29 -3.48 -3.89
C TYR A 53 -0.91 -3.57 -2.49
N LEU A 54 -0.11 -3.28 -1.46
CA LEU A 54 -0.63 -2.83 -0.17
C LEU A 54 -0.89 -1.34 -0.28
N VAL A 55 -2.14 -0.93 -0.16
CA VAL A 55 -2.56 0.45 -0.38
C VAL A 55 -3.01 1.05 0.95
N GLU A 56 -2.37 2.15 1.31
CA GLU A 56 -2.77 3.01 2.41
C GLU A 56 -3.37 4.28 1.83
N THR A 57 -4.59 4.62 2.22
CA THR A 57 -5.19 5.90 1.87
C THR A 57 -4.74 6.96 2.86
N LYS A 58 -4.38 8.13 2.34
CA LYS A 58 -3.93 9.23 3.18
C LYS A 58 -4.91 10.39 3.10
N ALA A 59 -5.37 10.86 4.27
CA ALA A 59 -5.93 12.20 4.39
C ALA A 59 -4.83 13.25 4.13
N GLN A 60 -5.21 14.48 3.78
CA GLN A 60 -4.24 15.47 3.30
C GLN A 60 -3.17 15.84 4.36
N GLU A 61 -3.48 15.65 5.64
CA GLU A 61 -2.64 15.94 6.80
C GLU A 61 -2.12 14.63 7.43
N ASP A 62 -1.03 14.67 8.19
CA ASP A 62 -0.34 13.53 8.86
C ASP A 62 0.66 12.67 8.05
N ILE A 63 1.80 13.26 7.66
CA ILE A 63 3.01 12.49 7.29
C ILE A 63 4.08 12.48 8.40
N LYS A 64 3.93 13.27 9.47
CA LYS A 64 5.02 13.54 10.42
C LYS A 64 4.97 12.77 11.74
N ASP A 65 3.97 11.93 11.95
CA ASP A 65 3.93 11.08 13.14
C ASP A 65 5.00 9.98 13.03
N GLU A 66 5.82 9.85 14.07
CA GLU A 66 6.93 8.89 14.11
C GLU A 66 6.45 7.44 13.95
N ASN A 67 5.33 7.07 14.59
CA ASN A 67 4.78 5.73 14.47
C ASN A 67 4.20 5.47 13.07
N VAL A 68 3.70 6.50 12.36
CA VAL A 68 3.31 6.39 10.95
C VAL A 68 4.51 6.06 10.06
N LEU A 69 5.68 6.65 10.34
CA LEU A 69 6.91 6.33 9.60
C LEU A 69 7.40 4.91 9.91
N LEU A 70 7.37 4.50 11.19
CA LEU A 70 7.78 3.14 11.61
C LEU A 70 6.90 2.03 10.99
N LYS A 71 5.58 2.26 10.89
CA LYS A 71 4.64 1.38 10.18
C LYS A 71 5.03 1.20 8.72
N LYS A 72 5.26 2.32 8.00
CA LYS A 72 5.63 2.32 6.58
C LYS A 72 6.97 1.63 6.35
N GLN A 73 7.96 1.90 7.19
CA GLN A 73 9.28 1.28 7.09
C GLN A 73 9.19 -0.25 7.27
N SER A 74 8.45 -0.70 8.29
CA SER A 74 8.24 -2.12 8.54
C SER A 74 7.49 -2.82 7.40
N ALA A 75 6.50 -2.14 6.81
CA ALA A 75 5.80 -2.65 5.63
C ALA A 75 6.73 -2.80 4.42
N LEU A 76 7.59 -1.81 4.13
CA LEU A 76 8.57 -1.90 3.05
C LEU A 76 9.58 -3.03 3.28
N ASP A 77 10.07 -3.20 4.51
CA ASP A 77 10.99 -4.28 4.84
C ASP A 77 10.34 -5.66 4.73
N TRP A 78 9.04 -5.77 5.05
CA TRP A 78 8.27 -6.99 4.83
C TRP A 78 8.07 -7.28 3.34
N LEU A 79 7.68 -6.30 2.53
CA LEU A 79 7.51 -6.45 1.09
C LEU A 79 8.79 -6.89 0.40
N LYS A 80 9.94 -6.36 0.83
CA LYS A 80 11.25 -6.81 0.34
C LYS A 80 11.46 -8.31 0.55
N LYS A 81 11.11 -8.84 1.73
CA LYS A 81 11.21 -10.27 2.03
C LYS A 81 10.25 -11.10 1.19
N ILE A 82 9.05 -10.57 0.91
CA ILE A 82 8.10 -11.23 0.00
C ILE A 82 8.68 -11.31 -1.41
N ASP A 83 9.25 -10.21 -1.92
CA ASP A 83 9.83 -10.19 -3.27
C ASP A 83 11.12 -11.03 -3.41
N GLU A 84 11.78 -11.38 -2.30
CA GLU A 84 12.88 -12.35 -2.23
C GLU A 84 12.41 -13.82 -2.37
N LEU A 85 11.11 -14.10 -2.21
CA LEU A 85 10.54 -15.41 -2.46
C LEU A 85 10.55 -15.76 -3.95
N LYS A 86 10.46 -17.06 -4.25
CA LYS A 86 10.33 -17.51 -5.64
C LYS A 86 9.04 -16.96 -6.23
N PRO A 87 9.01 -16.59 -7.52
CA PRO A 87 7.82 -16.00 -8.16
C PRO A 87 6.52 -16.78 -7.89
N GLN A 88 6.54 -18.11 -7.99
CA GLN A 88 5.37 -18.95 -7.74
C GLN A 88 4.84 -18.90 -6.30
N ASP A 89 5.67 -18.56 -5.31
CA ASP A 89 5.27 -18.43 -3.90
C ASP A 89 4.60 -17.08 -3.62
N ARG A 90 4.62 -16.17 -4.61
CA ARG A 90 4.03 -14.83 -4.55
C ARG A 90 3.15 -14.52 -5.76
N ASP A 91 2.53 -15.56 -6.33
CA ASP A 91 1.54 -15.45 -7.42
C ASP A 91 2.12 -14.80 -8.69
N ASP A 92 3.42 -14.99 -8.90
CA ASP A 92 4.22 -14.39 -9.98
C ASP A 92 4.13 -12.84 -10.02
N CYS A 93 3.75 -12.22 -8.89
CA CYS A 93 3.52 -10.78 -8.76
C CYS A 93 4.62 -10.09 -7.96
N GLY A 94 5.01 -8.88 -8.35
CA GLY A 94 5.78 -7.96 -7.52
C GLY A 94 4.93 -7.36 -6.41
N TRP A 95 5.46 -7.24 -5.20
CA TRP A 95 4.73 -6.71 -4.04
C TRP A 95 5.17 -5.27 -3.74
N SER A 96 4.22 -4.34 -3.72
CA SER A 96 4.51 -2.91 -3.60
C SER A 96 3.63 -2.21 -2.57
N TYR A 97 4.16 -1.17 -1.94
CA TYR A 97 3.40 -0.29 -1.07
C TYR A 97 3.00 0.97 -1.83
N ALA A 98 1.72 1.33 -1.82
CA ALA A 98 1.23 2.58 -2.41
C ALA A 98 0.59 3.46 -1.33
N LEU A 99 1.03 4.72 -1.26
CA LEU A 99 0.41 5.74 -0.40
C LEU A 99 -0.47 6.63 -1.27
N LEU A 100 -1.78 6.41 -1.23
CA LEU A 100 -2.72 7.01 -2.16
C LEU A 100 -3.47 8.18 -1.50
N GLY A 101 -3.21 9.38 -2.01
CA GLY A 101 -3.96 10.58 -1.65
C GLY A 101 -5.19 10.78 -2.52
N GLU A 102 -6.27 11.29 -1.94
CA GLU A 102 -7.55 11.51 -2.62
C GLU A 102 -7.43 12.43 -3.85
N ASN A 103 -6.68 13.55 -3.73
CA ASN A 103 -6.46 14.47 -4.84
C ASN A 103 -5.67 13.83 -5.98
N THR A 104 -4.65 13.03 -5.67
CA THR A 104 -3.87 12.29 -6.68
C THR A 104 -4.76 11.34 -7.45
N PHE A 105 -5.59 10.58 -6.72
CA PHE A 105 -6.53 9.63 -7.33
C PHE A 105 -7.49 10.32 -8.30
N TYR A 106 -8.27 11.30 -7.83
CA TYR A 106 -9.28 11.96 -8.69
C TYR A 106 -8.65 12.77 -9.83
N SER A 107 -7.50 13.40 -9.61
CA SER A 107 -6.78 14.15 -10.66
C SER A 107 -6.28 13.26 -11.79
N MET A 108 -5.78 12.07 -11.47
CA MET A 108 -5.30 11.12 -12.48
C MET A 108 -6.45 10.36 -13.13
N GLN A 109 -7.44 9.93 -12.34
CA GLN A 109 -8.64 9.25 -12.85
C GLN A 109 -9.41 10.14 -13.83
N SER A 110 -9.60 11.43 -13.53
CA SER A 110 -10.26 12.38 -14.45
C SER A 110 -9.50 12.60 -15.77
N LYS A 111 -8.22 12.23 -15.82
CA LYS A 111 -7.38 12.23 -17.04
C LYS A 111 -7.34 10.87 -17.74
N GLY A 112 -8.11 9.90 -17.27
CA GLY A 112 -8.20 8.56 -17.86
C GLY A 112 -7.09 7.60 -17.44
N ALA A 113 -6.31 7.90 -16.38
CA ALA A 113 -5.34 6.95 -15.85
C ALA A 113 -6.04 5.73 -15.24
N SER A 114 -5.50 4.55 -15.52
CA SER A 114 -5.87 3.31 -14.87
C SER A 114 -5.44 3.31 -13.40
N LEU A 115 -6.06 2.44 -12.60
CA LEU A 115 -5.70 2.24 -11.21
C LEU A 115 -4.26 1.74 -11.07
N GLU A 116 -3.77 0.88 -11.97
CA GLU A 116 -2.37 0.44 -11.95
C GLU A 116 -1.41 1.62 -12.12
N GLU A 117 -1.68 2.53 -13.06
CA GLU A 117 -0.86 3.74 -13.25
C GLU A 117 -0.89 4.67 -12.03
N ILE A 118 -2.07 4.82 -11.41
CA ILE A 118 -2.23 5.62 -10.19
C ILE A 118 -1.44 5.00 -9.03
N LEU A 119 -1.55 3.69 -8.82
CA LEU A 119 -0.85 2.98 -7.75
C LEU A 119 0.66 2.97 -7.97
N GLU A 120 1.12 2.83 -9.22
CA GLU A 120 2.54 2.92 -9.55
C GLU A 120 3.09 4.33 -9.31
N TYR A 121 2.33 5.38 -9.65
CA TYR A 121 2.69 6.76 -9.33
C TYR A 121 2.78 7.00 -7.81
N SER A 122 1.81 6.45 -7.06
CA SER A 122 1.71 6.53 -5.61
C SER A 122 2.62 5.56 -4.85
N LYS A 123 3.45 4.78 -5.56
CA LYS A 123 4.35 3.81 -4.95
C LYS A 123 5.34 4.49 -4.00
N LEU A 124 5.46 3.94 -2.80
CA LEU A 124 6.38 4.41 -1.78
C LEU A 124 7.69 3.65 -1.89
N THR A 125 8.79 4.37 -1.78
CA THR A 125 10.14 3.80 -1.69
C THR A 125 10.77 4.18 -0.37
N LYS A 126 11.76 3.41 0.09
CA LYS A 126 12.48 3.68 1.34
C LYS A 126 13.06 5.11 1.38
N GLN A 127 13.60 5.58 0.27
CA GLN A 127 14.12 6.95 0.10
C GLN A 127 13.05 8.03 0.28
N ARG A 128 11.80 7.77 -0.16
CA ARG A 128 10.66 8.68 0.04
C ARG A 128 10.20 8.73 1.50
N VAL A 129 10.42 7.66 2.28
CA VAL A 129 10.12 7.60 3.72
C VAL A 129 11.19 8.31 4.54
N GLU A 130 12.47 8.11 4.19
CA GLU A 130 13.62 8.72 4.88
C GLU A 130 13.81 10.21 4.53
N GLY A 131 13.01 10.77 3.62
CA GLY A 131 13.07 12.18 3.22
C GLY A 131 14.33 12.55 2.42
N THR A 132 14.99 11.58 1.80
CA THR A 132 16.27 11.74 1.09
C THR A 132 16.13 12.06 -0.40
N LEU A 133 14.91 12.23 -0.90
CA LEU A 133 14.61 12.71 -2.25
C LEU A 133 14.22 14.19 -2.21
N PHE A 134 15.17 15.05 -2.59
CA PHE A 134 14.95 16.42 -3.08
C PHE A 134 15.42 16.49 -4.53
#